data_AF-A0A851HC37-F1
#
_entry.id   AF-A0A851HC37-F1
#
_cell.length_a   1.000
_cell.length_b   1.000
_cell.length_c   1.000
_cell.angle_alpha   90.00
_cell.angle_beta   90.00
_cell.angle_gamma   90.00
#
_symmetry.space_group_name_H-M   'P 1'
#
loop_
_entity.id
_entity.type
_entity.pdbx_description
1 polymer ?
#
loop_
_entity_poly.entity_id
_entity_poly.type
_entity_poly.pdbx_seq_one_letter_code
_entity_poly.pdbx_strand_id
1 'polypeptide(L)'
;MITSLSTIPKNTTPNPAPPTINTTPTSNQPTPTHTLRQINTTTQKKQTKKEKKMTTNNQNYDTPKSTTHTDSFGFCIITTYNANKQKIKETHYKPNGTIGFIEEHNPITGNISKLTSYHPNGAVQIITHYDPITNHETKYITYRTDGAIQSIVNYDPNSGKKINSIYYNSNNSLNYINEHDPQTHNLAKTTWYNPDGFLYCIEKFNPKTPWEERICTLYFSQTTPAEKQHAQKIQHSAFQEYQTTLQEQQLALQLYQSLKPTKTHITHTRSGNQHNK
;
A
#
# COMPACT_ATOMS: atom_id res chain seq x y z
N MET A 1 -27.22 21.25 82.06
CA MET A 1 -27.47 19.91 81.50
C MET A 1 -28.97 19.70 81.59
N ILE A 2 -29.81 19.81 80.56
CA ILE A 2 -29.79 19.21 79.22
C ILE A 2 -30.34 20.27 78.24
N THR A 3 -29.65 20.45 77.11
CA THR A 3 -29.97 21.46 76.08
C THR A 3 -31.12 21.02 75.17
N SER A 4 -32.02 21.96 74.94
CA SER A 4 -33.20 21.95 74.07
C SER A 4 -32.85 21.78 72.58
N LEU A 5 -33.51 20.82 71.90
CA LEU A 5 -33.47 20.65 70.45
C LEU A 5 -34.66 21.37 69.80
N SER A 6 -34.33 22.33 68.93
CA SER A 6 -35.25 23.12 68.12
C SER A 6 -35.78 22.31 66.94
N THR A 7 -37.10 22.27 66.77
CA THR A 7 -37.80 21.71 65.61
C THR A 7 -37.64 22.59 64.37
N ILE A 8 -37.18 22.00 63.26
CA ILE A 8 -37.14 22.61 61.92
C ILE A 8 -38.47 22.28 61.20
N PRO A 9 -39.18 23.23 60.60
CA PRO A 9 -40.37 22.94 59.80
C PRO A 9 -40.00 22.29 58.45
N LYS A 10 -40.70 21.20 58.11
CA LYS A 10 -40.64 20.54 56.79
C LYS A 10 -41.24 21.47 55.74
N ASN A 11 -40.39 21.93 54.81
CA ASN A 11 -40.80 22.64 53.61
C ASN A 11 -41.16 21.62 52.52
N THR A 12 -42.44 21.38 52.28
CA THR A 12 -42.94 20.53 51.19
C THR A 12 -43.27 21.39 49.97
N THR A 13 -42.28 21.58 49.10
CA THR A 13 -42.52 22.00 47.71
C THR A 13 -42.67 20.76 46.83
N PRO A 14 -43.71 20.67 45.98
CA PRO A 14 -43.86 19.55 45.05
C PRO A 14 -42.78 19.57 43.97
N ASN A 15 -42.23 18.40 43.69
CA ASN A 15 -41.24 18.14 42.66
C ASN A 15 -41.83 18.45 41.27
N PRO A 16 -41.21 19.30 40.42
CA PRO A 16 -41.71 19.53 39.07
C PRO A 16 -41.65 18.24 38.24
N ALA A 17 -42.71 18.01 37.46
CA ALA A 17 -42.80 16.88 36.54
C ALA A 17 -41.63 16.91 35.54
N PRO A 18 -41.07 15.74 35.16
CA PRO A 18 -40.03 15.67 34.15
C PRO A 18 -40.57 16.17 32.80
N PRO A 19 -39.74 16.86 32.00
CA PRO A 19 -40.17 17.38 30.71
C PRO A 19 -40.54 16.23 29.77
N THR A 20 -41.72 16.35 29.16
CA THR A 20 -42.19 15.50 28.08
C THR A 20 -41.29 15.67 26.86
N ILE A 21 -40.54 14.62 26.52
CA ILE A 21 -39.75 14.56 25.29
C ILE A 21 -40.73 14.34 24.13
N ASN A 22 -40.99 15.41 23.37
CA ASN A 22 -41.65 15.33 22.08
C ASN A 22 -40.71 14.63 21.08
N THR A 23 -40.98 13.36 20.77
CA THR A 23 -40.35 12.67 19.65
C THR A 23 -41.05 13.05 18.34
N THR A 24 -40.53 14.06 17.66
CA THR A 24 -40.85 14.30 16.24
C THR A 24 -39.95 13.40 15.37
N PRO A 25 -40.49 12.65 14.40
CA PRO A 25 -39.70 11.76 13.56
C PRO A 25 -38.82 12.60 12.62
N THR A 26 -37.50 12.50 12.81
CA THR A 26 -36.53 13.20 11.98
C THR A 26 -36.26 12.38 10.72
N SER A 27 -36.61 12.99 9.60
CA SER A 27 -36.01 12.90 8.26
C SER A 27 -34.93 11.82 8.07
N ASN A 28 -35.24 10.89 7.16
CA ASN A 28 -34.32 9.90 6.59
C ASN A 28 -33.05 10.57 6.04
N GLN A 29 -31.98 10.61 6.83
CA GLN A 29 -30.62 10.79 6.32
C GLN A 29 -30.09 9.44 5.80
N PRO A 30 -29.59 9.35 4.57
CA PRO A 30 -29.04 8.12 4.05
C PRO A 30 -27.73 7.76 4.78
N THR A 31 -27.68 6.53 5.28
CA THR A 31 -26.48 5.86 5.75
C THR A 31 -25.38 5.95 4.68
N PRO A 32 -24.15 6.39 4.99
CA PRO A 32 -23.07 6.33 4.03
C PRO A 32 -22.67 4.87 3.81
N THR A 33 -23.15 4.30 2.72
CA THR A 33 -22.62 3.05 2.19
C THR A 33 -21.19 3.33 1.74
N HIS A 34 -20.22 3.00 2.59
CA HIS A 34 -18.82 2.88 2.17
C HIS A 34 -18.71 1.68 1.24
N THR A 35 -19.03 1.90 -0.02
CA THR A 35 -18.60 1.01 -1.09
C THR A 35 -17.09 1.06 -1.10
N LEU A 36 -16.44 0.03 -0.55
CA LEU A 36 -15.09 -0.34 -0.93
C LEU A 36 -15.08 -0.35 -2.45
N ARG A 37 -14.52 0.70 -3.06
CA ARG A 37 -14.29 0.71 -4.50
C ARG A 37 -13.39 -0.49 -4.75
N GLN A 38 -13.97 -1.53 -5.35
CA GLN A 38 -13.21 -2.36 -6.25
C GLN A 38 -12.48 -1.38 -7.15
N ILE A 39 -11.15 -1.32 -7.04
CA ILE A 39 -10.30 -0.57 -7.96
C ILE A 39 -10.32 -1.36 -9.28
N ASN A 40 -11.50 -1.38 -9.91
CA ASN A 40 -11.70 -1.86 -11.26
C ASN A 40 -11.01 -0.83 -12.16
N THR A 41 -9.82 -1.19 -12.65
CA THR A 41 -9.39 -1.27 -14.07
C THR A 41 -9.88 -0.22 -15.09
N THR A 42 -10.51 0.87 -14.66
CA THR A 42 -11.16 1.85 -15.54
C THR A 42 -10.13 2.72 -16.26
N THR A 43 -8.92 2.85 -15.71
CA THR A 43 -7.79 3.48 -16.39
C THR A 43 -7.32 2.68 -17.62
N GLN A 44 -7.58 1.37 -17.70
CA GLN A 44 -7.25 0.55 -18.89
C GLN A 44 -8.24 0.77 -20.06
N LYS A 45 -9.47 1.23 -19.82
CA LYS A 45 -10.46 1.46 -20.89
C LYS A 45 -10.21 2.73 -21.73
N LYS A 46 -9.42 3.69 -21.23
CA LYS A 46 -8.98 4.85 -22.04
C LYS A 46 -7.73 4.52 -22.88
N GLN A 47 -6.94 3.51 -22.50
CA GLN A 47 -5.80 3.01 -23.29
C GLN A 47 -6.26 2.28 -24.57
N THR A 48 -7.38 1.55 -24.52
CA THR A 48 -7.83 0.70 -25.64
C THR A 48 -8.31 1.48 -26.88
N LYS A 49 -8.60 2.79 -26.78
CA LYS A 49 -9.02 3.60 -27.93
C LYS A 49 -7.85 4.23 -28.69
N LYS A 50 -6.65 4.32 -28.08
CA LYS A 50 -5.44 4.83 -28.74
C LYS A 50 -4.50 3.71 -29.24
N GLU A 51 -4.62 2.50 -28.69
CA GLU A 51 -3.84 1.31 -29.11
C GLU A 51 -4.39 0.60 -30.36
N LYS A 52 -5.65 0.84 -30.74
CA LYS A 52 -6.29 0.12 -31.88
C LYS A 52 -5.85 0.58 -33.28
N LYS A 53 -4.80 1.42 -33.40
CA LYS A 53 -4.28 1.92 -34.69
C LYS A 53 -2.81 1.58 -34.97
N MET A 54 -2.26 0.57 -34.30
CA MET A 54 -0.94 0.00 -34.64
C MET A 54 -0.96 -1.52 -34.51
N THR A 55 -1.51 -2.22 -35.50
CA THR A 55 -1.24 -3.66 -35.63
C THR A 55 -1.33 -4.08 -37.09
N THR A 56 -0.20 -3.97 -37.80
CA THR A 56 0.33 -5.02 -38.68
C THR A 56 1.66 -4.54 -39.24
N ASN A 57 2.76 -5.05 -38.68
CA ASN A 57 3.95 -5.34 -39.48
C ASN A 57 4.82 -6.38 -38.77
N ASN A 58 5.09 -7.45 -39.51
CA ASN A 58 5.97 -8.57 -39.17
C ASN A 58 7.29 -8.09 -38.55
N GLN A 59 7.63 -8.62 -37.38
CA GLN A 59 8.93 -8.35 -36.75
C GLN A 59 9.85 -9.56 -36.87
N ASN A 60 10.86 -9.36 -37.70
CA ASN A 60 12.19 -9.94 -37.53
C ASN A 60 12.67 -9.59 -36.10
N TYR A 61 13.00 -10.58 -35.26
CA TYR A 61 13.41 -10.34 -33.88
C TYR A 61 14.83 -9.76 -33.85
N ASP A 62 14.95 -8.45 -34.04
CA ASP A 62 16.19 -7.73 -33.78
C ASP A 62 16.52 -7.87 -32.29
N THR A 63 17.64 -8.54 -32.00
CA THR A 63 18.15 -8.71 -30.64
C THR A 63 18.32 -7.35 -29.95
N PRO A 64 17.88 -7.20 -28.69
CA PRO A 64 17.98 -5.94 -27.96
C PRO A 64 19.43 -5.48 -27.89
N LYS A 65 19.68 -4.25 -28.33
CA LYS A 65 21.00 -3.61 -28.25
C LYS A 65 21.22 -3.11 -26.83
N SER A 66 22.44 -3.25 -26.34
CA SER A 66 22.84 -2.71 -25.03
C SER A 66 24.10 -1.86 -25.14
N THR A 67 24.20 -0.83 -24.31
CA THR A 67 25.40 0.01 -24.15
C THR A 67 25.89 -0.05 -22.71
N THR A 68 27.16 0.27 -22.50
CA THR A 68 27.79 0.27 -21.17
C THR A 68 28.55 1.57 -20.97
N HIS A 69 28.36 2.20 -19.81
CA HIS A 69 29.12 3.38 -19.40
C HIS A 69 29.30 3.40 -17.88
N THR A 70 30.15 4.29 -17.38
CA THR A 70 30.37 4.49 -15.94
C THR A 70 29.96 5.90 -15.57
N ASP A 71 29.19 6.05 -14.49
CA ASP A 71 28.78 7.37 -13.99
C ASP A 71 29.86 8.03 -13.11
N SER A 72 29.59 9.26 -12.64
CA SER A 72 30.49 10.01 -11.77
C SER A 72 30.69 9.38 -10.39
N PHE A 73 29.83 8.43 -10.00
CA PHE A 73 29.90 7.71 -8.72
C PHE A 73 30.58 6.35 -8.86
N GLY A 74 31.04 5.99 -10.07
CA GLY A 74 31.72 4.73 -10.34
C GLY A 74 30.77 3.55 -10.55
N PHE A 75 29.47 3.78 -10.73
CA PHE A 75 28.55 2.71 -11.12
C PHE A 75 28.75 2.36 -12.58
N CYS A 76 28.85 1.06 -12.87
CA CYS A 76 28.77 0.55 -14.23
C CYS A 76 27.28 0.42 -14.60
N ILE A 77 26.86 1.09 -15.67
CA ILE A 77 25.47 1.16 -16.11
C ILE A 77 25.36 0.40 -17.43
N ILE A 78 24.51 -0.63 -17.44
CA ILE A 78 24.12 -1.33 -18.67
C ILE A 78 22.73 -0.83 -19.07
N THR A 79 22.63 -0.15 -20.21
CA THR A 79 21.37 0.35 -20.77
C THR A 79 20.91 -0.58 -21.88
N THR A 80 19.68 -1.06 -21.81
CA THR A 80 19.05 -1.90 -22.85
C THR A 80 17.97 -1.11 -23.59
N TYR A 81 17.94 -1.28 -24.91
CA TYR A 81 17.00 -0.62 -25.81
C TYR A 81 16.09 -1.64 -26.51
N ASN A 82 14.86 -1.22 -26.80
CA ASN A 82 13.96 -1.98 -27.67
C ASN A 82 14.35 -1.83 -29.16
N ALA A 83 13.64 -2.53 -30.06
CA ALA A 83 13.88 -2.47 -31.50
C ALA A 83 13.78 -1.04 -32.10
N ASN A 84 13.00 -0.17 -31.47
CA ASN A 84 12.83 1.23 -31.86
C ASN A 84 13.91 2.15 -31.27
N LYS A 85 14.97 1.60 -30.66
CA LYS A 85 16.04 2.33 -29.96
C LYS A 85 15.55 3.18 -28.78
N GLN A 86 14.41 2.84 -28.21
CA GLN A 86 13.92 3.48 -26.98
C GLN A 86 14.49 2.75 -25.77
N LYS A 87 14.95 3.51 -24.78
CA LYS A 87 15.44 2.95 -23.52
C LYS A 87 14.31 2.21 -22.81
N ILE A 88 14.57 0.96 -22.39
CA ILE A 88 13.60 0.14 -21.66
C ILE A 88 14.10 -0.34 -20.30
N LYS A 89 15.42 -0.39 -20.10
CA LYS A 89 16.01 -0.86 -18.85
C LYS A 89 17.41 -0.29 -18.63
N GLU A 90 17.74 0.01 -17.39
CA GLU A 90 19.10 0.26 -16.91
C GLU A 90 19.40 -0.62 -15.71
N THR A 91 20.59 -1.24 -15.71
CA THR A 91 21.09 -1.99 -14.55
C THR A 91 22.35 -1.30 -14.05
N HIS A 92 22.31 -0.87 -12.80
CA HIS A 92 23.37 -0.10 -12.15
C HIS A 92 24.15 -1.01 -11.22
N TYR A 93 25.40 -1.29 -11.58
CA TYR A 93 26.32 -2.12 -10.80
C TYR A 93 27.24 -1.25 -9.96
N LYS A 94 27.35 -1.55 -8.68
CA LYS A 94 28.31 -0.95 -7.76
C LYS A 94 29.75 -1.27 -8.20
N PRO A 95 30.77 -0.54 -7.73
CA PRO A 95 32.17 -0.82 -8.06
C PRO A 95 32.64 -2.24 -7.74
N ASN A 96 32.01 -2.91 -6.77
CA ASN A 96 32.29 -4.31 -6.40
C ASN A 96 31.58 -5.35 -7.30
N GLY A 97 30.91 -4.93 -8.37
CA GLY A 97 30.19 -5.79 -9.32
C GLY A 97 28.80 -6.25 -8.87
N THR A 98 28.35 -5.90 -7.66
CA THR A 98 26.99 -6.22 -7.20
C THR A 98 25.97 -5.24 -7.79
N ILE A 99 24.76 -5.70 -8.07
CA ILE A 99 23.68 -4.83 -8.55
C ILE A 99 23.28 -3.88 -7.40
N GLY A 100 23.28 -2.57 -7.66
CA GLY A 100 22.69 -1.58 -6.78
C GLY A 100 21.18 -1.49 -7.00
N PHE A 101 20.79 -1.19 -8.24
CA PHE A 101 19.39 -1.10 -8.63
C PHE A 101 19.19 -1.32 -10.13
N ILE A 102 17.94 -1.56 -10.50
CA ILE A 102 17.45 -1.69 -11.87
C ILE A 102 16.32 -0.71 -12.08
N GLU A 103 16.41 0.08 -13.14
CA GLU A 103 15.33 0.92 -13.64
C GLU A 103 14.72 0.27 -14.88
N GLU A 104 13.39 0.19 -14.93
CA GLU A 104 12.63 -0.16 -16.12
C GLU A 104 11.89 1.10 -16.59
N HIS A 105 11.92 1.36 -17.89
CA HIS A 105 11.39 2.58 -18.49
C HIS A 105 10.18 2.28 -19.37
N ASN A 106 9.19 3.16 -19.33
CA ASN A 106 8.11 3.15 -20.31
C ASN A 106 8.68 3.59 -21.68
N PRO A 107 8.57 2.77 -22.74
CA PRO A 107 9.18 3.09 -24.03
C PRO A 107 8.53 4.28 -24.73
N ILE A 108 7.29 4.64 -24.37
CA ILE A 108 6.54 5.75 -24.97
C ILE A 108 6.92 7.07 -24.31
N THR A 109 6.96 7.13 -22.98
CA THR A 109 7.22 8.38 -22.24
C THR A 109 8.69 8.56 -21.87
N GLY A 110 9.48 7.50 -21.84
CA GLY A 110 10.86 7.48 -21.34
C GLY A 110 10.98 7.52 -19.81
N ASN A 111 9.87 7.79 -19.11
CA ASN A 111 9.83 7.83 -17.65
C ASN A 111 10.06 6.44 -17.07
N ILE A 112 10.61 6.41 -15.85
CA ILE A 112 10.73 5.18 -15.07
C ILE A 112 9.32 4.65 -14.80
N SER A 113 9.09 3.37 -15.07
CA SER A 113 7.86 2.66 -14.72
C SER A 113 8.05 1.77 -13.49
N LYS A 114 9.28 1.32 -13.25
CA LYS A 114 9.63 0.49 -12.10
C LYS A 114 11.09 0.64 -11.71
N LEU A 115 11.35 0.68 -10.41
CA LEU A 115 12.66 0.68 -9.79
C LEU A 115 12.77 -0.53 -8.86
N THR A 116 13.83 -1.32 -8.99
CA THR A 116 14.14 -2.42 -8.08
C THR A 116 15.50 -2.19 -7.45
N SER A 117 15.58 -2.08 -6.13
CA SER A 117 16.84 -1.94 -5.39
C SER A 117 17.18 -3.21 -4.62
N TYR A 118 18.48 -3.41 -4.35
CA TYR A 118 18.99 -4.63 -3.75
C TYR A 118 19.79 -4.35 -2.48
N HIS A 119 19.60 -5.22 -1.49
CA HIS A 119 20.45 -5.32 -0.31
C HIS A 119 21.90 -5.65 -0.72
N PRO A 120 22.89 -5.37 0.14
CA PRO A 120 24.29 -5.73 -0.13
C PRO A 120 24.51 -7.24 -0.40
N ASN A 121 23.64 -8.11 0.13
CA ASN A 121 23.69 -9.56 -0.10
C ASN A 121 23.05 -10.00 -1.43
N GLY A 122 22.53 -9.05 -2.24
CA GLY A 122 21.87 -9.30 -3.51
C GLY A 122 20.39 -9.68 -3.42
N ALA A 123 19.80 -9.75 -2.22
CA ALA A 123 18.35 -9.89 -2.07
C ALA A 123 17.65 -8.60 -2.50
N VAL A 124 16.46 -8.71 -3.09
CA VAL A 124 15.64 -7.53 -3.40
C VAL A 124 15.28 -6.82 -2.09
N GLN A 125 15.48 -5.51 -2.05
CA GLN A 125 15.18 -4.66 -0.90
C GLN A 125 13.84 -3.95 -1.09
N ILE A 126 13.70 -3.20 -2.18
CA ILE A 126 12.50 -2.43 -2.50
C ILE A 126 12.16 -2.60 -3.97
N ILE A 127 10.87 -2.66 -4.26
CA ILE A 127 10.34 -2.49 -5.62
C ILE A 127 9.36 -1.32 -5.60
N THR A 128 9.63 -0.29 -6.40
CA THR A 128 8.75 0.87 -6.58
C THR A 128 8.20 0.88 -7.99
N HIS A 129 6.90 1.09 -8.14
CA HIS A 129 6.21 1.26 -9.41
C HIS A 129 5.78 2.71 -9.56
N TYR A 130 5.85 3.22 -10.78
CA TYR A 130 5.53 4.59 -11.11
C TYR A 130 4.47 4.63 -12.21
N ASP A 131 3.58 5.62 -12.13
CA ASP A 131 2.72 5.95 -13.25
C ASP A 131 3.58 6.58 -14.35
N PRO A 132 3.60 6.02 -15.57
CA PRO A 132 4.53 6.48 -16.60
C PRO A 132 4.19 7.85 -17.18
N ILE A 133 2.99 8.39 -16.90
CA ILE A 133 2.51 9.67 -17.40
C ILE A 133 2.79 10.77 -16.37
N THR A 134 2.43 10.56 -15.11
CA THR A 134 2.62 11.55 -14.03
C THR A 134 3.97 11.43 -13.33
N ASN A 135 4.66 10.29 -13.51
CA ASN A 135 5.89 9.92 -12.80
C ASN A 135 5.72 9.86 -11.27
N HIS A 136 4.48 9.78 -10.78
CA HIS A 136 4.21 9.54 -9.36
C HIS A 136 4.37 8.07 -9.02
N GLU A 137 4.85 7.80 -7.81
CA GLU A 137 4.78 6.46 -7.24
C GLU A 137 3.33 5.98 -7.18
N THR A 138 3.12 4.71 -7.50
CA THR A 138 1.81 4.05 -7.47
C THR A 138 1.79 2.89 -6.49
N LYS A 139 2.93 2.22 -6.33
CA LYS A 139 3.09 1.12 -5.39
C LYS A 139 4.54 1.01 -4.98
N TYR A 140 4.82 0.81 -3.70
CA TYR A 140 6.12 0.29 -3.27
C TYR A 140 5.97 -0.91 -2.36
N ILE A 141 6.90 -1.85 -2.49
CA ILE A 141 6.96 -3.09 -1.69
C ILE A 141 8.35 -3.16 -1.07
N THR A 142 8.41 -3.35 0.24
CA THR A 142 9.66 -3.54 0.99
C THR A 142 9.83 -4.99 1.41
N TYR A 143 11.05 -5.49 1.30
CA TYR A 143 11.43 -6.84 1.67
C TYR A 143 12.56 -6.82 2.71
N ARG A 144 12.45 -7.72 3.67
CA ARG A 144 13.53 -8.06 4.61
C ARG A 144 14.63 -8.81 3.86
N THR A 145 15.80 -8.93 4.48
CA THR A 145 16.99 -9.57 3.89
C THR A 145 16.79 -11.07 3.59
N ASP A 146 15.82 -11.72 4.22
CA ASP A 146 15.42 -13.12 3.98
C ASP A 146 14.38 -13.25 2.85
N GLY A 147 13.88 -12.14 2.31
CA GLY A 147 12.85 -12.08 1.28
C GLY A 147 11.42 -12.04 1.79
N ALA A 148 11.22 -12.02 3.11
CA ALA A 148 9.91 -11.75 3.69
C ALA A 148 9.43 -10.35 3.35
N ILE A 149 8.14 -10.20 3.05
CA ILE A 149 7.54 -8.88 2.82
C ILE A 149 7.44 -8.16 4.17
N GLN A 150 7.92 -6.92 4.22
CA GLN A 150 7.79 -6.05 5.38
C GLN A 150 6.57 -5.15 5.25
N SER A 151 6.39 -4.50 4.09
CA SER A 151 5.21 -3.69 3.81
C SER A 151 4.89 -3.56 2.32
N ILE A 152 3.63 -3.25 2.04
CA ILE A 152 3.12 -2.86 0.73
C ILE A 152 2.40 -1.53 0.91
N VAL A 153 2.70 -0.55 0.08
CA VAL A 153 2.05 0.77 0.13
C VAL A 153 1.59 1.16 -1.25
N ASN A 154 0.33 1.59 -1.34
CA ASN A 154 -0.30 2.00 -2.60
C ASN A 154 -0.56 3.51 -2.58
N TYR A 155 -0.41 4.13 -3.75
CA TYR A 155 -0.50 5.56 -3.96
C TYR A 155 -1.44 5.88 -5.10
N ASP A 156 -2.09 7.04 -5.03
CA ASP A 156 -2.90 7.56 -6.11
C ASP A 156 -1.99 8.10 -7.23
N PRO A 157 -2.11 7.61 -8.48
CA PRO A 157 -1.22 7.98 -9.57
C PRO A 157 -1.32 9.46 -9.96
N ASN A 158 -2.45 10.13 -9.68
CA ASN A 158 -2.64 11.52 -10.10
C ASN A 158 -2.06 12.51 -9.09
N SER A 159 -2.19 12.22 -7.81
CA SER A 159 -1.76 13.10 -6.71
C SER A 159 -0.44 12.70 -6.06
N GLY A 160 0.02 11.46 -6.26
CA GLY A 160 1.18 10.88 -5.58
C GLY A 160 0.97 10.70 -4.08
N LYS A 161 -0.29 10.69 -3.63
CA LYS A 161 -0.65 10.60 -2.21
C LYS A 161 -1.00 9.17 -1.83
N LYS A 162 -0.68 8.79 -0.60
CA LYS A 162 -0.90 7.45 -0.08
C LYS A 162 -2.40 7.13 -0.02
N ILE A 163 -2.79 5.95 -0.50
CA ILE A 163 -4.16 5.42 -0.41
C ILE A 163 -4.26 4.47 0.78
N ASN A 164 -3.36 3.49 0.84
CA ASN A 164 -3.31 2.54 1.93
C ASN A 164 -1.88 2.00 2.12
N SER A 165 -1.69 1.34 3.25
CA SER A 165 -0.45 0.61 3.54
C SER A 165 -0.74 -0.63 4.36
N ILE A 166 -0.07 -1.72 4.02
CA ILE A 166 -0.19 -3.04 4.61
C ILE A 166 1.14 -3.38 5.25
N TYR A 167 1.13 -3.75 6.52
CA TYR A 167 2.32 -4.09 7.28
C TYR A 167 2.25 -5.52 7.79
N TYR A 168 3.38 -6.23 7.70
CA TYR A 168 3.48 -7.64 8.08
C TYR A 168 4.42 -7.83 9.26
N ASN A 169 4.09 -8.78 10.13
CA ASN A 169 4.95 -9.23 11.21
C ASN A 169 6.17 -9.99 10.68
N SER A 170 7.14 -10.27 11.55
CA SER A 170 8.35 -11.04 11.22
C SER A 170 8.03 -12.47 10.77
N ASN A 171 6.93 -13.05 11.28
CA ASN A 171 6.42 -14.37 10.87
C ASN A 171 5.57 -14.34 9.59
N ASN A 172 5.57 -13.23 8.85
CA ASN A 172 4.77 -12.99 7.63
C ASN A 172 3.26 -12.90 7.81
N SER A 173 2.74 -12.94 9.04
CA SER A 173 1.32 -12.67 9.27
C SER A 173 1.02 -11.18 9.01
N LEU A 174 -0.22 -10.88 8.61
CA LEU A 174 -0.68 -9.50 8.56
C LEU A 174 -0.63 -8.90 9.98
N ASN A 175 -0.11 -7.68 10.11
CA ASN A 175 -0.09 -6.92 11.36
C ASN A 175 -1.23 -5.90 11.36
N TYR A 176 -1.17 -4.92 10.44
CA TYR A 176 -2.22 -3.94 10.30
C TYR A 176 -2.30 -3.36 8.89
N ILE A 177 -3.47 -2.78 8.59
CA ILE A 177 -3.75 -2.02 7.38
C ILE A 177 -4.08 -0.60 7.79
N ASN A 178 -3.43 0.37 7.16
CA ASN A 178 -3.78 1.79 7.24
C ASN A 178 -4.49 2.21 5.96
N GLU A 179 -5.61 2.91 6.10
CA GLU A 179 -6.36 3.53 5.00
C GLU A 179 -6.41 5.04 5.17
N HIS A 180 -6.18 5.75 4.08
CA HIS A 180 -6.15 7.21 4.04
C HIS A 180 -7.40 7.76 3.38
N ASP A 181 -7.88 8.89 3.89
CA ASP A 181 -9.02 9.59 3.31
C ASP A 181 -8.66 10.11 1.91
N PRO A 182 -9.50 9.88 0.89
CA PRO A 182 -9.14 10.21 -0.50
C PRO A 182 -9.11 11.70 -0.81
N GLN A 183 -9.66 12.57 0.07
CA GLN A 183 -9.72 14.02 -0.16
C GLN A 183 -8.59 14.75 0.58
N THR A 184 -8.34 14.37 1.83
CA THR A 184 -7.34 15.00 2.70
C THR A 184 -6.00 14.26 2.69
N HIS A 185 -6.01 12.98 2.33
CA HIS A 185 -4.88 12.04 2.41
C HIS A 185 -4.35 11.79 3.82
N ASN A 186 -5.09 12.23 4.85
CA ASN A 186 -4.82 11.92 6.23
C ASN A 186 -5.23 10.48 6.55
N LEU A 187 -4.60 9.87 7.56
CA LEU A 187 -4.99 8.56 8.06
C LEU A 187 -6.46 8.62 8.50
N ALA A 188 -7.27 7.68 8.04
CA ALA A 188 -8.72 7.63 8.31
C ALA A 188 -9.11 6.36 9.07
N LYS A 189 -8.38 5.25 8.86
CA LYS A 189 -8.65 3.98 9.54
C LYS A 189 -7.38 3.17 9.69
N THR A 190 -7.25 2.48 10.82
CA THR A 190 -6.27 1.40 11.01
C THR A 190 -6.99 0.13 11.45
N THR A 191 -6.81 -0.95 10.70
CA THR A 191 -7.33 -2.28 11.03
C THR A 191 -6.17 -3.15 11.51
N TRP A 192 -6.19 -3.54 12.78
CA TRP A 192 -5.19 -4.38 13.43
C TRP A 192 -5.61 -5.84 13.45
N TYR A 193 -4.66 -6.75 13.26
CA TYR A 193 -4.88 -8.19 13.25
C TYR A 193 -3.94 -8.89 14.22
N ASN A 194 -4.45 -9.95 14.82
CA ASN A 194 -3.64 -10.90 15.56
C ASN A 194 -2.78 -11.73 14.59
N PRO A 195 -1.68 -12.35 15.05
CA PRO A 195 -0.83 -13.18 14.19
C PRO A 195 -1.52 -14.38 13.54
N ASP A 196 -2.66 -14.81 14.06
CA ASP A 196 -3.52 -15.88 13.53
C ASP A 196 -4.47 -15.39 12.42
N GLY A 197 -4.44 -14.09 12.08
CA GLY A 197 -5.27 -13.46 11.06
C GLY A 197 -6.63 -12.99 11.56
N PHE A 198 -6.97 -13.17 12.85
CA PHE A 198 -8.21 -12.63 13.40
C PHE A 198 -8.12 -11.12 13.64
N LEU A 199 -9.24 -10.43 13.41
CA LEU A 199 -9.36 -9.00 13.70
C LEU A 199 -9.12 -8.74 15.19
N TYR A 200 -8.17 -7.86 15.50
CA TYR A 200 -7.86 -7.41 16.85
C TYR A 200 -8.60 -6.11 17.19
N CYS A 201 -8.48 -5.09 16.32
CA CYS A 201 -8.99 -3.74 16.61
C CYS A 201 -9.21 -2.94 15.31
N ILE A 202 -10.15 -2.01 15.31
CA ILE A 202 -10.32 -1.01 14.25
C ILE A 202 -10.29 0.39 14.86
N GLU A 203 -9.26 1.16 14.56
CA GLU A 203 -9.17 2.56 14.96
C GLU A 203 -9.66 3.43 13.80
N LYS A 204 -10.54 4.39 14.09
CA LYS A 204 -11.05 5.36 13.11
C LYS A 204 -10.57 6.75 13.49
N PHE A 205 -10.20 7.51 12.48
CA PHE A 205 -9.65 8.84 12.65
C PHE A 205 -10.53 9.82 11.88
N ASN A 206 -10.78 10.99 12.47
CA ASN A 206 -11.42 12.05 11.71
C ASN A 206 -10.38 12.65 10.75
N PRO A 207 -10.54 12.52 9.43
CA PRO A 207 -9.52 13.00 8.50
C PRO A 207 -9.40 14.54 8.46
N LYS A 208 -10.40 15.26 8.98
CA LYS A 208 -10.46 16.73 8.99
C LYS A 208 -10.00 17.34 10.31
N THR A 209 -9.98 16.58 11.39
CA THR A 209 -9.57 17.06 12.72
C THR A 209 -8.65 16.03 13.36
N PRO A 210 -7.49 16.42 13.91
CA PRO A 210 -6.51 15.47 14.46
C PRO A 210 -6.94 14.80 15.78
N TRP A 211 -8.20 14.92 16.19
CA TRP A 211 -8.73 14.25 17.37
C TRP A 211 -9.32 12.88 17.00
N GLU A 212 -8.91 11.87 17.75
CA GLU A 212 -9.16 10.46 17.49
C GLU A 212 -10.53 10.02 18.01
N GLU A 213 -11.22 9.15 17.26
CA GLU A 213 -12.32 8.36 17.78
C GLU A 213 -11.87 6.89 17.80
N ARG A 214 -11.18 6.49 18.87
CA ARG A 214 -10.68 5.13 19.02
C ARG A 214 -11.83 4.18 19.36
N ILE A 215 -12.34 3.48 18.37
CA ILE A 215 -13.28 2.36 18.58
C ILE A 215 -12.47 1.07 18.76
N CYS A 216 -11.80 0.92 19.90
CA CYS A 216 -11.16 -0.36 20.24
C CYS A 216 -12.23 -1.41 20.52
N THR A 217 -12.68 -2.09 19.48
CA THR A 217 -13.71 -3.10 19.60
C THR A 217 -13.11 -4.44 19.98
N LEU A 218 -12.82 -4.59 21.28
CA LEU A 218 -12.86 -5.88 21.96
C LEU A 218 -14.33 -6.35 21.99
N TYR A 219 -14.87 -6.76 20.83
CA TYR A 219 -16.24 -7.23 20.65
C TYR A 219 -16.45 -8.62 21.26
N PHE A 220 -16.43 -8.75 22.59
CA PHE A 220 -16.88 -9.99 23.25
C PHE A 220 -17.84 -9.79 24.43
N SER A 221 -18.20 -8.55 24.79
CA SER A 221 -19.27 -8.28 25.76
C SER A 221 -20.43 -7.53 25.09
N GLN A 222 -21.17 -8.19 24.19
CA GLN A 222 -22.33 -7.57 23.54
C GLN A 222 -23.62 -7.93 24.26
N THR A 223 -24.44 -6.93 24.58
CA THR A 223 -25.65 -7.08 25.40
C THR A 223 -26.94 -7.14 24.58
N THR A 224 -26.94 -6.70 23.32
CA THR A 224 -28.16 -6.70 22.46
C THR A 224 -27.99 -7.41 21.10
N PRO A 225 -29.06 -7.94 20.48
CA PRO A 225 -29.01 -8.57 19.16
C PRO A 225 -28.59 -7.63 18.01
N ALA A 226 -28.94 -6.34 18.08
CA ALA A 226 -28.61 -5.36 17.05
C ALA A 226 -27.11 -5.06 17.00
N GLU A 227 -26.47 -4.91 18.17
CA GLU A 227 -25.01 -4.79 18.29
C GLU A 227 -24.32 -6.01 17.69
N LYS A 228 -24.82 -7.22 18.00
CA LYS A 228 -24.27 -8.48 17.48
C LYS A 228 -24.29 -8.53 15.97
N GLN A 229 -25.40 -8.12 15.36
CA GLN A 229 -25.53 -8.05 13.90
C GLN A 229 -24.57 -7.02 13.28
N HIS A 230 -24.39 -5.86 13.92
CA HIS A 230 -23.45 -4.84 13.46
C HIS A 230 -22.00 -5.34 13.52
N ALA A 231 -21.60 -5.96 14.63
CA ALA A 231 -20.27 -6.54 14.80
C ALA A 231 -19.98 -7.63 13.76
N GLN A 232 -20.96 -8.50 13.46
CA GLN A 232 -20.81 -9.51 12.41
C GLN A 232 -20.54 -8.91 11.04
N LYS A 233 -21.21 -7.80 10.68
CA LYS A 233 -20.95 -7.09 9.43
C LYS A 233 -19.53 -6.51 9.37
N ILE A 234 -19.05 -5.95 10.48
CA ILE A 234 -17.68 -5.43 10.59
C ILE A 234 -16.66 -6.57 10.42
N GLN A 235 -16.84 -7.68 11.14
CA GLN A 235 -15.97 -8.85 11.03
C GLN A 235 -15.95 -9.42 9.62
N HIS A 236 -17.11 -9.52 8.97
CA HIS A 236 -17.19 -9.98 7.60
C HIS A 236 -16.41 -9.05 6.65
N SER A 237 -16.57 -7.73 6.78
CA SER A 237 -15.83 -6.75 5.97
C SER A 237 -14.32 -6.86 6.18
N ALA A 238 -13.87 -6.93 7.44
CA ALA A 238 -12.46 -7.05 7.78
C ALA A 238 -11.85 -8.38 7.29
N PHE A 239 -12.65 -9.45 7.24
CA PHE A 239 -12.23 -10.72 6.65
C PHE A 239 -12.04 -10.62 5.14
N GLN A 240 -12.91 -9.91 4.41
CA GLN A 240 -12.72 -9.69 2.97
C GLN A 240 -11.47 -8.83 2.67
N GLU A 241 -11.22 -7.80 3.49
CA GLU A 241 -9.99 -7.00 3.42
C GLU A 241 -8.76 -7.91 3.64
N TYR A 242 -8.80 -8.76 4.67
CA TYR A 242 -7.75 -9.74 4.95
C TYR A 242 -7.46 -10.65 3.75
N GLN A 243 -8.49 -11.26 3.14
CA GLN A 243 -8.32 -12.11 1.95
C GLN A 243 -7.68 -11.36 0.78
N THR A 244 -8.06 -10.10 0.56
CA THR A 244 -7.45 -9.26 -0.47
C THR A 244 -5.96 -9.02 -0.20
N THR A 245 -5.59 -8.75 1.06
CA THR A 245 -4.18 -8.56 1.42
C THR A 245 -3.34 -9.83 1.27
N LEU A 246 -3.92 -11.02 1.47
CA LEU A 246 -3.24 -12.30 1.21
C LEU A 246 -2.94 -12.47 -0.28
N GLN A 247 -3.87 -12.10 -1.15
CA GLN A 247 -3.64 -12.12 -2.59
C GLN A 247 -2.51 -11.15 -3.00
N GLU A 248 -2.51 -9.92 -2.45
CA GLU A 248 -1.43 -8.97 -2.69
C GLU A 248 -0.07 -9.48 -2.20
N GLN A 249 -0.04 -10.14 -1.03
CA GLN A 249 1.17 -10.77 -0.49
C GLN A 249 1.70 -11.85 -1.43
N GLN A 250 0.82 -12.71 -1.96
CA GLN A 250 1.21 -13.77 -2.90
C GLN A 250 1.79 -13.21 -4.20
N LEU A 251 1.17 -12.18 -4.77
CA LEU A 251 1.68 -11.50 -5.98
C LEU A 251 3.04 -10.86 -5.72
N ALA A 252 3.23 -10.22 -4.57
CA ALA A 252 4.51 -9.65 -4.18
C ALA A 252 5.60 -10.74 -4.00
N LEU A 253 5.27 -11.88 -3.40
CA LEU A 253 6.20 -13.02 -3.30
C LEU A 253 6.58 -13.60 -4.67
N GLN A 254 5.62 -13.72 -5.59
CA GLN A 254 5.91 -14.16 -6.97
C GLN A 254 6.83 -13.17 -7.69
N LEU A 255 6.58 -11.87 -7.53
CA LEU A 255 7.43 -10.82 -8.08
C LEU A 255 8.85 -10.90 -7.51
N TYR A 256 8.99 -11.06 -6.19
CA TYR A 256 10.29 -11.26 -5.53
C TYR A 256 11.04 -12.46 -6.10
N GLN A 257 10.36 -13.60 -6.29
CA GLN A 257 10.97 -14.80 -6.85
C GLN A 257 11.46 -14.60 -8.29
N SER A 258 10.71 -13.86 -9.12
CA SER A 258 11.09 -13.57 -10.52
C SER A 258 12.32 -12.67 -10.66
N LEU A 259 12.64 -11.90 -9.62
CA LEU A 259 13.72 -10.91 -9.62
C LEU A 259 14.99 -11.40 -8.92
N LYS A 260 14.98 -12.61 -8.35
CA LYS A 260 16.19 -13.20 -7.80
C LYS A 260 17.22 -13.32 -8.92
N PRO A 261 18.39 -12.67 -8.81
CA PRO A 261 19.44 -12.86 -9.80
C PRO A 261 19.79 -14.34 -9.82
N THR A 262 19.57 -15.00 -10.96
CA THR A 262 20.26 -16.25 -11.24
C THR A 262 21.74 -15.94 -11.12
N LYS A 263 22.49 -16.76 -10.37
CA LYS A 263 23.96 -16.65 -10.30
C LYS A 263 24.52 -16.93 -11.69
N THR A 264 24.45 -15.95 -12.57
CA THR A 264 25.15 -15.98 -13.83
C THR A 264 26.59 -15.66 -13.46
N HIS A 265 27.46 -16.66 -13.52
CA HIS A 265 28.90 -16.43 -13.41
C HIS A 265 29.29 -15.49 -14.54
N ILE A 266 29.37 -14.19 -14.25
CA ILE A 266 30.01 -13.22 -15.14
C ILE A 266 31.50 -13.50 -15.01
N THR A 267 32.01 -14.40 -15.85
CA THR A 267 33.44 -14.48 -16.11
C THR A 267 33.82 -13.18 -16.81
N HIS A 268 34.33 -12.22 -16.06
CA HIS A 268 35.04 -11.10 -16.65
C HIS A 268 36.27 -11.67 -17.36
N THR A 269 36.16 -11.96 -18.65
CA THR A 269 37.32 -12.08 -19.52
C THR A 269 37.98 -10.72 -19.56
N ARG A 270 38.94 -10.54 -18.65
CA ARG A 270 39.86 -9.41 -18.65
C ARG A 270 40.57 -9.46 -20.01
N SER A 271 40.12 -8.62 -20.94
CA SER A 271 40.82 -8.38 -22.19
C SER A 271 42.18 -7.79 -21.83
N GLY A 272 43.17 -8.67 -21.72
CA GLY A 272 44.55 -8.28 -21.56
C GLY A 272 45.01 -7.65 -22.86
N ASN A 273 45.03 -6.32 -22.91
CA ASN A 273 45.85 -5.59 -23.86
C ASN A 273 47.32 -5.96 -23.58
N GLN A 274 47.80 -7.03 -24.20
CA GLN A 274 49.23 -7.26 -24.35
C GLN A 274 49.77 -6.18 -25.30
N HIS A 275 50.42 -5.18 -24.73
CA HIS A 275 51.36 -4.36 -25.48
C HIS A 275 52.57 -5.23 -25.82
N ASN A 276 52.71 -5.58 -27.09
CA ASN A 276 53.96 -6.09 -27.65
C ASN A 276 55.05 -5.00 -27.48
N LYS A 277 56.17 -5.41 -26.88
CA LYS A 277 57.49 -4.77 -27.03
C LYS A 277 58.43 -5.81 -27.61
#